data_AF-A0A935B042-F1
#
_entry.id   AF-A0A935B042-F1
#
_cell.length_a   1.000
_cell.length_b   1.000
_cell.length_c   1.000
_cell.angle_alpha   90.00
_cell.angle_beta   90.00
_cell.angle_gamma   90.00
#
_symmetry.space_group_name_H-M   'P 1'
#
loop_
_entity.id
_entity.type
_entity.pdbx_description
1 polymer ?
#
loop_
_entity_poly.entity_id
_entity_poly.type
_entity_poly.pdbx_seq_one_letter_code
_entity_poly.pdbx_strand_id
1 'polypeptide(L)'
;MRDIREQSAATAPPLDFGQRLDHSHDQLYAWMQGIVDATDRGLASDNRQVQPVPAAPFRIGLSLETIDRSGGPRLKLEGELEMALQLPNTRSRLRIFITSDDPDESPRGPGQKAYLSAGLRRELLRDVNFDLGIRLDAPPVAFSSIKWSREIPLGGLSFYPLAKVFVESGRGFGASVAATFDHWSGRTLLRSSTYARWIADGDRKDWSQSLVFARAHELIVPDRYGSYLRANDIGRGWGVRLMASGEDSRRVSYYESGMFYRRRTSSRWLYWFVEPLIRWDRQYGWSTDPGIRVGLDALFWDLARPAQRR
;
A
#
# COMPACT_ATOMS: atom_id res chain seq x y z
N MET A 1 -25.77 -6.24 9.03
CA MET A 1 -25.17 -6.68 7.76
C MET A 1 -25.35 -8.19 7.69
N ARG A 2 -25.77 -8.75 6.55
CA ARG A 2 -25.82 -10.22 6.37
C ARG A 2 -24.38 -10.74 6.29
N ASP A 3 -24.14 -11.96 6.77
CA ASP A 3 -22.81 -12.59 6.76
C ASP A 3 -22.31 -12.72 5.30
N ILE A 4 -21.09 -12.23 5.02
CA ILE A 4 -20.47 -12.27 3.68
C ILE A 4 -20.41 -13.71 3.15
N ARG A 5 -20.28 -14.70 4.04
CA ARG A 5 -20.28 -16.13 3.66
C ARG A 5 -21.66 -16.59 3.20
N GLU A 6 -22.72 -16.21 3.91
CA GLU A 6 -24.09 -16.55 3.53
C GLU A 6 -24.45 -15.93 2.18
N GLN A 7 -24.02 -14.69 1.93
CA GLN A 7 -24.21 -14.02 0.65
C GLN A 7 -23.44 -14.70 -0.49
N SER A 8 -22.19 -15.06 -0.26
CA SER A 8 -21.37 -15.79 -1.26
C SER A 8 -21.97 -17.17 -1.57
N ALA A 9 -22.43 -17.91 -0.55
CA ALA A 9 -23.06 -19.21 -0.69
C ALA A 9 -24.44 -19.16 -1.39
N ALA A 10 -25.16 -18.04 -1.27
CA ALA A 10 -26.45 -17.82 -1.92
C ALA A 10 -26.34 -17.41 -3.41
N THR A 11 -25.13 -17.28 -3.96
CA THR A 11 -24.91 -16.83 -5.34
C THR A 11 -24.93 -18.00 -6.32
N ALA A 12 -25.58 -17.82 -7.49
CA ALA A 12 -25.67 -18.85 -8.52
C ALA A 12 -24.30 -19.31 -9.06
N PRO A 13 -24.19 -20.55 -9.59
CA PRO A 13 -22.96 -21.05 -10.20
C PRO A 13 -22.51 -20.19 -11.40
N PRO A 14 -21.19 -19.98 -11.60
CA PRO A 14 -20.69 -19.13 -12.68
C PRO A 14 -20.85 -19.80 -14.06
N LEU A 15 -21.33 -19.03 -15.04
CA LEU A 15 -21.64 -19.49 -16.40
C LEU A 15 -20.53 -19.16 -17.42
N ASP A 16 -19.70 -18.15 -17.16
CA ASP A 16 -18.59 -17.73 -18.04
C ASP A 16 -17.27 -17.46 -17.29
N PHE A 17 -16.20 -17.13 -18.02
CA PHE A 17 -14.88 -16.86 -17.42
C PHE A 17 -14.87 -15.66 -16.47
N GLY A 18 -15.56 -14.57 -16.82
CA GLY A 18 -15.64 -13.38 -15.98
C GLY A 18 -16.34 -13.68 -14.66
N GLN A 19 -17.46 -14.41 -14.72
CA GLN A 19 -18.18 -14.88 -13.56
C GLN A 19 -17.39 -15.88 -12.71
N ARG A 20 -16.55 -16.73 -13.33
CA ARG A 20 -15.62 -17.60 -12.61
C ARG A 20 -14.56 -16.79 -11.86
N LEU A 21 -14.02 -15.75 -12.49
CA LEU A 21 -13.05 -14.86 -11.85
C LEU A 21 -13.69 -14.10 -10.68
N ASP A 22 -14.90 -13.57 -10.87
CA ASP A 22 -15.66 -12.92 -9.80
C ASP A 22 -16.03 -13.92 -8.68
N HIS A 23 -16.30 -15.18 -9.01
CA HIS A 23 -16.53 -16.23 -8.02
C HIS A 23 -15.28 -16.55 -7.20
N SER A 24 -14.12 -16.69 -7.85
CA SER A 24 -12.84 -16.89 -7.15
C SER A 24 -12.51 -15.70 -6.25
N HIS A 25 -12.81 -14.48 -6.70
CA HIS A 25 -12.70 -13.28 -5.87
C HIS A 25 -13.57 -13.40 -4.61
N ASP A 26 -14.85 -13.72 -4.76
CA ASP A 26 -15.79 -13.86 -3.63
C ASP A 26 -15.40 -14.97 -2.65
N GLN A 27 -14.90 -16.10 -3.16
CA GLN A 27 -14.42 -17.21 -2.35
C GLN A 27 -13.21 -16.80 -1.52
N LEU A 28 -12.22 -16.15 -2.15
CA LEU A 28 -11.04 -15.64 -1.46
C LEU A 28 -11.42 -14.60 -0.42
N TYR A 29 -12.34 -13.69 -0.75
CA TYR A 29 -12.82 -12.67 0.18
C TYR A 29 -13.51 -13.28 1.41
N ALA A 30 -14.45 -14.20 1.18
CA ALA A 30 -15.18 -14.89 2.24
C ALA A 30 -14.26 -15.76 3.12
N TRP A 31 -13.27 -16.42 2.51
CA TRP A 31 -12.27 -17.20 3.25
C TRP A 31 -11.41 -16.31 4.16
N MET A 32 -10.89 -15.20 3.62
CA MET A 32 -10.11 -14.23 4.39
C MET A 32 -10.93 -13.62 5.52
N GLN A 33 -12.17 -13.18 5.24
CA GLN A 33 -13.07 -12.69 6.28
C GLN A 33 -13.26 -13.73 7.39
N GLY A 34 -13.35 -15.02 7.03
CA GLY A 34 -13.51 -16.05 8.02
C GLY A 34 -12.31 -16.27 8.95
N ILE A 35 -11.10 -16.04 8.45
CA ILE A 35 -9.88 -16.01 9.29
C ILE A 35 -9.93 -14.82 10.25
N VAL A 36 -10.40 -13.65 9.79
CA VAL A 36 -10.52 -12.46 10.63
C VAL A 36 -11.55 -12.69 11.74
N ASP A 37 -12.72 -13.22 11.40
CA ASP A 37 -13.78 -13.52 12.37
C ASP A 37 -13.28 -14.51 13.44
N ALA A 38 -12.55 -15.55 13.02
CA ALA A 38 -11.98 -16.53 13.94
C ALA A 38 -10.92 -15.91 14.86
N THR A 39 -10.08 -15.04 14.32
CA THR A 39 -9.02 -14.34 15.06
C THR A 39 -9.60 -13.36 16.08
N ASP A 40 -10.60 -12.56 15.68
CA ASP A 40 -11.25 -11.61 16.58
C ASP A 40 -12.01 -12.31 17.72
N ARG A 41 -12.73 -13.41 17.42
CA ARG A 41 -13.39 -14.22 18.44
C ARG A 41 -12.39 -14.89 19.39
N GLY A 42 -11.28 -15.41 18.87
CA GLY A 42 -10.23 -16.02 19.70
C GLY A 42 -9.53 -15.03 20.64
N LEU A 43 -9.56 -13.73 20.31
CA LEU A 43 -9.00 -12.65 21.11
C LEU A 43 -10.05 -11.89 21.94
N ALA A 44 -11.33 -12.26 21.84
CA ALA A 44 -12.43 -11.65 22.58
C ALA A 44 -12.35 -12.04 24.07
N SER A 45 -12.64 -11.10 24.96
CA SER A 45 -12.73 -11.40 26.40
C SER A 45 -14.06 -12.09 26.74
N ASP A 46 -14.02 -13.20 27.49
CA ASP A 46 -15.12 -14.15 27.80
C ASP A 46 -16.46 -13.58 28.32
N ASN A 47 -16.57 -12.27 28.56
CA ASN A 47 -17.70 -11.66 29.26
C ASN A 47 -18.30 -10.44 28.54
N ARG A 48 -18.21 -10.37 27.20
CA ARG A 48 -18.82 -9.30 26.40
C ARG A 48 -19.68 -9.86 25.26
N GLN A 49 -20.79 -9.19 24.96
CA GLN A 49 -21.55 -9.45 23.75
C GLN A 49 -20.64 -9.23 22.54
N VAL A 50 -20.41 -10.29 21.77
CA VAL A 50 -19.57 -10.28 20.57
C VAL A 50 -20.21 -9.37 19.53
N GLN A 51 -19.56 -8.26 19.20
CA GLN A 51 -19.96 -7.40 18.10
C GLN A 51 -19.64 -8.07 16.77
N PRO A 52 -20.44 -7.85 15.72
CA PRO A 52 -20.09 -8.31 14.39
C PRO A 52 -18.76 -7.68 13.95
N VAL A 53 -17.86 -8.52 13.45
CA VAL A 53 -16.60 -8.07 12.87
C VAL A 53 -16.92 -7.33 11.57
N PRO A 54 -16.42 -6.09 11.38
CA PRO A 54 -16.65 -5.37 10.13
C PRO A 54 -15.98 -6.10 8.96
N ALA A 55 -16.45 -5.80 7.75
CA ALA A 55 -15.79 -6.22 6.53
C ALA A 55 -14.31 -5.82 6.57
N ALA A 56 -13.42 -6.77 6.30
CA ALA A 56 -11.99 -6.61 6.34
C ALA A 56 -11.44 -6.29 4.93
N PRO A 57 -11.32 -5.01 4.54
CA PRO A 57 -10.80 -4.69 3.23
C PRO A 57 -9.35 -5.12 3.09
N PHE A 58 -9.03 -5.74 1.96
CA PHE A 58 -7.64 -5.95 1.56
C PHE A 58 -7.44 -5.70 0.07
N ARG A 59 -6.19 -5.45 -0.32
CA ARG A 59 -5.77 -5.19 -1.70
C ARG A 59 -4.59 -6.07 -2.03
N ILE A 60 -4.61 -6.63 -3.23
CA ILE A 60 -3.51 -7.41 -3.79
C ILE A 60 -3.06 -6.75 -5.09
N GLY A 61 -1.81 -6.30 -5.13
CA GLY A 61 -1.15 -5.80 -6.32
C GLY A 61 -0.16 -6.82 -6.86
N LEU A 62 -0.06 -6.94 -8.18
CA LEU A 62 0.99 -7.69 -8.85
C LEU A 62 1.50 -6.87 -10.01
N SER A 63 2.81 -6.63 -10.08
CA SER A 63 3.42 -5.90 -11.18
C SER A 63 4.66 -6.60 -11.72
N LEU A 64 4.83 -6.47 -13.02
CA LEU A 64 5.99 -6.89 -13.77
C LEU A 64 6.69 -5.63 -14.27
N GLU A 65 7.98 -5.53 -13.98
CA GLU A 65 8.86 -4.49 -14.48
C GLU A 65 9.93 -5.09 -15.36
N THR A 66 10.22 -4.42 -16.47
CA THR A 66 11.43 -4.66 -17.24
C THR A 66 12.13 -3.34 -17.54
N ILE A 67 13.45 -3.32 -17.33
CA ILE A 67 14.32 -2.18 -17.64
C ILE A 67 15.49 -2.70 -18.47
N ASP A 68 15.70 -2.09 -19.63
CA ASP A 68 16.84 -2.37 -20.49
C ASP A 68 18.08 -1.65 -19.96
N ARG A 69 19.07 -2.42 -19.51
CA ARG A 69 20.30 -1.91 -18.89
C ARG A 69 21.49 -2.33 -19.72
N SER A 70 22.65 -1.71 -19.48
CA SER A 70 23.92 -2.04 -20.16
C SER A 70 24.35 -3.50 -20.08
N GLY A 71 23.84 -4.27 -19.11
CA GLY A 71 24.05 -5.72 -18.98
C GLY A 71 22.92 -6.61 -19.51
N GLY A 72 21.96 -6.03 -20.25
CA GLY A 72 20.76 -6.69 -20.75
C GLY A 72 19.49 -6.39 -19.93
N PRO A 73 18.31 -6.80 -20.43
CA PRO A 73 17.03 -6.52 -19.80
C PRO A 73 16.93 -7.22 -18.45
N ARG A 74 16.58 -6.46 -17.41
CA ARG A 74 16.27 -7.02 -16.09
C ARG A 74 14.77 -7.10 -15.90
N LEU A 75 14.28 -8.29 -15.59
CA LEU A 75 12.89 -8.56 -15.27
C LEU A 75 12.71 -8.65 -13.76
N LYS A 76 11.69 -7.97 -13.23
CA LYS A 76 11.34 -8.01 -11.81
C LYS A 76 9.84 -8.22 -11.65
N LEU A 77 9.47 -9.17 -10.81
CA LEU A 77 8.09 -9.39 -10.38
C LEU A 77 7.93 -8.85 -8.95
N GLU A 78 6.93 -8.00 -8.73
CA GLU A 78 6.64 -7.40 -7.44
C GLU A 78 5.19 -7.71 -7.03
N GLY A 79 5.03 -8.28 -5.84
CA GLY A 79 3.72 -8.51 -5.22
C GLY A 79 3.48 -7.55 -4.06
N GLU A 80 2.31 -6.93 -4.04
CA GLU A 80 1.86 -6.03 -2.98
C GLU A 80 0.65 -6.66 -2.28
N LEU A 81 0.67 -6.72 -0.95
CA LEU A 81 -0.49 -7.04 -0.12
C LEU A 81 -0.71 -5.88 0.85
N GLU A 82 -1.92 -5.37 0.92
CA GLU A 82 -2.33 -4.36 1.91
C GLU A 82 -3.59 -4.86 2.60
N MET A 83 -3.54 -5.03 3.92
CA MET A 83 -4.66 -5.50 4.72
C MET A 83 -4.61 -4.84 6.09
N ALA A 84 -5.72 -4.19 6.47
CA ALA A 84 -5.88 -3.55 7.77
C ALA A 84 -7.14 -4.11 8.43
N LEU A 85 -6.94 -4.77 9.57
CA LEU A 85 -7.99 -5.43 10.32
C LEU A 85 -8.29 -4.66 11.59
N GLN A 86 -9.58 -4.41 11.81
CA GLN A 86 -10.07 -3.95 13.08
C GLN A 86 -10.59 -5.12 13.88
N LEU A 87 -10.16 -5.22 15.13
CA LEU A 87 -10.63 -6.23 16.06
C LEU A 87 -11.55 -5.58 17.10
N PRO A 88 -12.85 -5.37 16.78
CA PRO A 88 -13.77 -4.61 17.63
C PRO A 88 -14.00 -5.25 19.01
N ASN A 89 -13.81 -6.57 19.14
CA ASN A 89 -14.06 -7.29 20.38
C ASN A 89 -12.87 -7.30 21.36
N THR A 90 -11.75 -6.66 20.99
CA THR A 90 -10.58 -6.51 21.88
C THR A 90 -10.69 -5.27 22.77
N ARG A 91 -10.12 -5.32 24.00
CA ARG A 91 -10.24 -4.24 25.00
C ARG A 91 -9.66 -2.88 24.57
N SER A 92 -8.82 -2.82 23.54
CA SER A 92 -7.91 -1.68 23.30
C SER A 92 -7.91 -1.13 21.86
N ARG A 93 -8.95 -1.38 21.05
CA ARG A 93 -8.98 -0.98 19.62
C ARG A 93 -7.72 -1.43 18.88
N LEU A 94 -7.23 -2.63 19.20
CA LEU A 94 -6.07 -3.22 18.56
C LEU A 94 -6.38 -3.44 17.07
N ARG A 95 -5.44 -3.05 16.22
CA ARG A 95 -5.52 -3.26 14.77
C ARG A 95 -4.43 -4.24 14.38
N ILE A 96 -4.76 -5.22 13.55
CA ILE A 96 -3.75 -6.05 12.88
C ILE A 96 -3.50 -5.42 11.51
N PHE A 97 -2.24 -5.31 11.12
CA PHE A 97 -1.88 -4.93 9.75
C PHE A 97 -1.02 -6.01 9.12
N ILE A 98 -1.24 -6.23 7.83
CA ILE A 98 -0.35 -6.98 6.95
C ILE A 98 -0.10 -6.09 5.74
N THR A 99 1.15 -5.75 5.48
CA THR A 99 1.49 -4.83 4.41
C THR A 99 2.80 -5.19 3.75
N SER A 100 2.85 -5.15 2.43
CA SER A 100 4.10 -5.15 1.65
C SER A 100 4.70 -3.76 1.52
N ASP A 101 3.95 -2.71 1.87
CA ASP A 101 4.49 -1.35 1.92
C ASP A 101 5.57 -1.25 2.97
N ASP A 102 6.59 -0.45 2.65
CA ASP A 102 7.54 -0.06 3.66
C ASP A 102 6.73 0.61 4.78
N PRO A 103 6.73 0.09 6.01
CA PRO A 103 6.07 0.76 7.13
C PRO A 103 6.66 2.15 7.38
N ASP A 104 7.76 2.52 6.70
CA ASP A 104 8.36 3.84 6.71
C ASP A 104 7.79 4.80 5.64
N GLU A 105 6.87 4.36 4.77
CA GLU A 105 6.07 5.22 3.86
C GLU A 105 6.88 6.05 2.86
N SER A 106 8.06 5.57 2.47
CA SER A 106 8.84 6.18 1.40
C SER A 106 8.02 6.24 0.09
N PRO A 107 8.08 7.35 -0.68
CA PRO A 107 7.68 7.35 -2.07
C PRO A 107 8.42 6.20 -2.75
N ARG A 108 7.68 5.13 -3.08
CA ARG A 108 8.26 3.93 -3.65
C ARG A 108 8.87 4.26 -4.99
N GLY A 109 10.17 4.04 -5.06
CA GLY A 109 10.86 3.93 -6.33
C GLY A 109 10.96 2.47 -6.72
N PRO A 110 10.89 2.18 -8.01
CA PRO A 110 10.98 0.81 -8.46
C PRO A 110 12.32 0.17 -8.13
N GLY A 111 12.32 -1.15 -8.06
CA GLY A 111 13.53 -1.88 -7.72
C GLY A 111 13.74 -2.04 -6.20
N GLN A 112 13.05 -1.29 -5.32
CA GLN A 112 13.07 -1.57 -3.89
C GLN A 112 12.39 -2.92 -3.59
N LYS A 113 12.97 -3.73 -2.69
CA LYS A 113 12.36 -5.00 -2.28
C LYS A 113 11.15 -4.69 -1.39
N ALA A 114 9.96 -5.05 -1.85
CA ALA A 114 8.77 -5.06 -1.01
C ALA A 114 8.90 -6.24 -0.04
N TYR A 115 8.96 -5.94 1.25
CA TYR A 115 8.98 -6.95 2.30
C TYR A 115 7.62 -7.02 2.94
N LEU A 116 7.07 -8.23 3.06
CA LEU A 116 5.83 -8.42 3.77
C LEU A 116 6.07 -8.20 5.26
N SER A 117 5.32 -7.29 5.85
CA SER A 117 5.33 -6.99 7.29
C SER A 117 3.96 -7.30 7.88
N ALA A 118 3.94 -7.92 9.05
CA ALA A 118 2.73 -8.17 9.81
C ALA A 118 2.91 -7.73 11.25
N GLY A 119 1.89 -7.14 11.85
CA GLY A 119 2.00 -6.63 13.21
C GLY A 119 0.71 -6.13 13.83
N LEU A 120 0.85 -5.69 15.07
CA LEU A 120 -0.16 -5.05 15.87
C LEU A 120 0.07 -3.54 15.85
N ARG A 121 -1.01 -2.78 15.64
CA ARG A 121 -1.04 -1.33 15.72
C ARG A 121 -2.00 -0.89 16.80
N ARG A 122 -1.57 0.08 17.60
CA ARG A 122 -2.39 0.74 18.61
C ARG A 122 -2.25 2.25 18.49
N GLU A 123 -3.36 2.94 18.44
CA GLU A 123 -3.40 4.39 18.54
C GLU A 123 -3.17 4.79 20.01
N LEU A 124 -2.05 5.48 20.29
CA LEU A 124 -1.68 5.92 21.64
C LEU A 124 -2.34 7.25 21.99
N LEU A 125 -2.31 8.17 21.03
CA LEU A 125 -2.92 9.50 21.06
C LEU A 125 -3.46 9.79 19.66
N ARG A 126 -4.28 10.83 19.54
CA ARG A 126 -4.70 11.33 18.22
C ARG A 126 -3.45 11.56 17.36
N ASP A 127 -3.47 11.04 16.14
CA ASP A 127 -2.38 11.15 15.15
C ASP A 127 -1.07 10.41 15.53
N VAL A 128 -1.04 9.64 16.64
CA VAL A 128 0.14 8.87 17.10
C VAL A 128 -0.18 7.39 17.22
N ASN A 129 0.51 6.58 16.43
CA ASN A 129 0.39 5.12 16.41
C ASN A 129 1.66 4.46 16.95
N PHE A 130 1.47 3.39 17.71
CA PHE A 130 2.50 2.44 18.09
C PHE A 130 2.30 1.14 17.33
N ASP A 131 3.38 0.66 16.73
CA ASP A 131 3.40 -0.59 15.97
C ASP A 131 4.41 -1.57 16.58
N LEU A 132 4.04 -2.84 16.62
CA LEU A 132 4.91 -3.96 16.97
C LEU A 132 4.68 -5.07 15.95
N GLY A 133 5.73 -5.56 15.29
CA GLY A 133 5.56 -6.52 14.21
C GLY A 133 6.83 -7.25 13.79
N ILE A 134 6.67 -8.04 12.74
CA ILE A 134 7.73 -8.81 12.10
C ILE A 134 7.68 -8.51 10.60
N ARG A 135 8.85 -8.27 10.03
CA ARG A 135 9.08 -8.15 8.59
C ARG A 135 9.71 -9.45 8.09
N LEU A 136 9.12 -10.03 7.06
CA LEU A 136 9.59 -11.24 6.39
C LEU A 136 10.79 -10.89 5.51
N ASP A 137 11.96 -10.84 6.14
CA ASP A 137 13.27 -10.84 5.49
C ASP A 137 13.98 -12.18 5.82
N ALA A 138 15.18 -12.39 5.27
CA ALA A 138 16.00 -13.57 5.58
C ALA A 138 17.33 -13.14 6.22
N PRO A 139 17.45 -13.14 7.56
CA PRO A 139 16.49 -13.61 8.58
C PRO A 139 15.32 -12.63 8.83
N PRO A 140 14.21 -13.08 9.47
CA PRO A 140 13.09 -12.20 9.81
C PRO A 140 13.52 -11.06 10.73
N VAL A 141 12.94 -9.87 10.52
CA VAL A 141 13.25 -8.66 11.28
C VAL A 141 12.07 -8.30 12.17
N ALA A 142 12.22 -8.44 13.49
CA ALA A 142 11.27 -7.90 14.44
C ALA A 142 11.44 -6.38 14.52
N PHE A 143 10.35 -5.64 14.66
CA PHE A 143 10.40 -4.19 14.80
C PHE A 143 9.36 -3.66 15.78
N SER A 144 9.67 -2.51 16.35
CA SER A 144 8.71 -1.65 17.05
C SER A 144 8.87 -0.22 16.56
N SER A 145 7.77 0.54 16.54
CA SER A 145 7.84 1.94 16.11
C SER A 145 6.77 2.81 16.74
N ILE A 146 7.07 4.10 16.83
CA ILE A 146 6.11 5.15 17.12
C ILE A 146 6.06 6.05 15.90
N LYS A 147 4.86 6.23 15.35
CA LYS A 147 4.58 7.05 14.17
C LYS A 147 3.63 8.17 14.55
N TRP A 148 4.01 9.39 14.22
CA TRP A 148 3.12 10.55 14.20
C TRP A 148 2.85 10.95 12.74
N SER A 149 1.58 11.20 12.40
CA SER A 149 1.19 11.70 11.08
C SER A 149 -0.11 12.46 11.14
N ARG A 150 -0.19 13.58 10.44
CA ARG A 150 -1.38 14.44 10.46
C ARG A 150 -1.71 14.95 9.06
N GLU A 151 -2.98 15.27 8.83
CA GLU A 151 -3.41 16.05 7.68
C GLU A 151 -3.64 17.51 8.10
N ILE A 152 -3.01 18.43 7.35
CA ILE A 152 -3.08 19.87 7.61
C ILE A 152 -3.61 20.54 6.33
N PRO A 153 -4.86 21.03 6.32
CA PRO A 153 -5.38 21.80 5.20
C PRO A 153 -4.73 23.19 5.19
N LEU A 154 -4.09 23.53 4.08
CA LEU A 154 -3.44 24.82 3.79
C LEU A 154 -4.17 25.52 2.64
N GLY A 155 -5.48 25.66 2.77
CA GLY A 155 -6.34 26.25 1.74
C GLY A 155 -6.48 25.32 0.53
N GLY A 156 -5.95 25.74 -0.63
CA GLY A 156 -5.96 24.92 -1.85
C GLY A 156 -4.95 23.77 -1.85
N LEU A 157 -4.17 23.61 -0.79
CA LEU A 157 -3.13 22.61 -0.63
C LEU A 157 -3.42 21.76 0.61
N SER A 158 -3.21 20.45 0.54
CA SER A 158 -3.18 19.57 1.71
C SER A 158 -1.74 19.20 2.02
N PHE A 159 -1.33 19.33 3.28
CA PHE A 159 -0.01 18.97 3.77
C PHE A 159 -0.09 17.77 4.72
N TYR A 160 0.76 16.79 4.47
CA TYR A 160 0.84 15.53 5.21
C TYR A 160 2.25 15.34 5.78
N PRO A 161 2.53 15.91 6.97
CA PRO A 161 3.75 15.61 7.70
C PRO A 161 3.68 14.23 8.34
N LEU A 162 4.82 13.56 8.36
CA LEU A 162 5.04 12.29 9.04
C LEU A 162 6.39 12.32 9.75
N ALA A 163 6.40 11.80 10.97
CA ALA A 163 7.61 11.47 11.70
C ALA A 163 7.47 10.10 12.33
N LYS A 164 8.51 9.29 12.26
CA LYS A 164 8.53 7.94 12.81
C LYS A 164 9.88 7.68 13.46
N VAL A 165 9.85 7.03 14.62
CA VAL A 165 11.02 6.42 15.24
C VAL A 165 10.79 4.94 15.37
N PHE A 166 11.82 4.14 15.15
CA PHE A 166 11.70 2.70 15.14
C PHE A 166 12.96 2.02 15.68
N VAL A 167 12.78 0.77 16.12
CA VAL A 167 13.86 -0.14 16.45
C VAL A 167 13.62 -1.43 15.69
N GLU A 168 14.63 -1.91 14.98
CA GLU A 168 14.63 -3.14 14.19
C GLU A 168 15.68 -4.12 14.73
N SER A 169 15.32 -5.40 14.85
CA SER A 169 16.28 -6.44 15.23
C SER A 169 17.40 -6.53 14.19
N GLY A 170 18.65 -6.45 14.64
CA GLY A 170 19.83 -6.51 13.76
C GLY A 170 20.23 -5.20 13.08
N ARG A 171 19.39 -4.15 13.12
CA ARG A 171 19.72 -2.79 12.60
C ARG A 171 19.62 -1.69 13.65
N GLY A 172 19.10 -2.00 14.84
CA GLY A 172 19.02 -1.06 15.95
C GLY A 172 18.01 0.06 15.71
N PHE A 173 18.35 1.25 16.22
CA PHE A 173 17.48 2.43 16.20
C PHE A 173 17.49 3.11 14.83
N GLY A 174 16.35 3.67 14.44
CA GLY A 174 16.24 4.55 13.29
C GLY A 174 15.09 5.54 13.40
N ALA A 175 15.09 6.49 12.48
CA ALA A 175 14.06 7.51 12.36
C ALA A 175 13.76 7.77 10.89
N SER A 176 12.52 8.14 10.60
CA SER A 176 12.13 8.61 9.28
C SER A 176 11.16 9.78 9.37
N VAL A 177 11.21 10.62 8.34
CA VAL A 177 10.33 11.76 8.18
C VAL A 177 9.85 11.83 6.74
N ALA A 178 8.61 12.25 6.57
CA ALA A 178 8.05 12.56 5.26
C ALA A 178 7.25 13.85 5.29
N ALA A 179 7.24 14.52 4.13
CA ALA A 179 6.46 15.71 3.88
C ALA A 179 5.81 15.55 2.50
N THR A 180 4.49 15.43 2.47
CA THR A 180 3.76 15.48 1.20
C THR A 180 2.88 16.70 1.10
N PHE A 181 2.87 17.32 -0.08
CA PHE A 181 1.97 18.38 -0.46
C PHE A 181 1.11 17.92 -1.64
N ASP A 182 -0.21 18.03 -1.49
CA ASP A 182 -1.18 17.76 -2.54
C ASP A 182 -1.94 19.02 -2.91
N HIS A 183 -1.98 19.34 -4.20
CA HIS A 183 -2.85 20.36 -4.75
C HIS A 183 -3.84 19.70 -5.72
N TRP A 184 -5.13 19.87 -5.44
CA TRP A 184 -6.21 19.42 -6.30
C TRP A 184 -6.86 20.58 -7.02
N SER A 185 -6.98 20.47 -8.35
CA SER A 185 -7.77 21.36 -9.18
C SER A 185 -8.74 20.53 -10.02
N GLY A 186 -9.98 20.42 -9.54
CA GLY A 186 -10.98 19.52 -10.10
C GLY A 186 -10.54 18.07 -10.05
N ARG A 187 -10.20 17.50 -11.23
CA ARG A 187 -9.74 16.11 -11.39
C ARG A 187 -8.22 15.99 -11.50
N THR A 188 -7.50 17.09 -11.41
CA THR A 188 -6.05 17.12 -11.56
C THR A 188 -5.38 17.20 -10.20
N LEU A 189 -4.46 16.28 -9.94
CA LEU A 189 -3.59 16.23 -8.77
C LEU A 189 -2.19 16.68 -9.17
N LEU A 190 -1.64 17.62 -8.41
CA LEU A 190 -0.20 17.84 -8.32
C LEU A 190 0.24 17.44 -6.91
N ARG A 191 1.19 16.52 -6.83
CA ARG A 191 1.74 16.03 -5.57
C ARG A 191 3.25 16.15 -5.56
N SER A 192 3.79 16.65 -4.46
CA SER A 192 5.22 16.61 -4.16
C SER A 192 5.43 15.89 -2.83
N SER A 193 6.20 14.80 -2.83
CA SER A 193 6.50 14.03 -1.62
C SER A 193 7.99 13.91 -1.41
N THR A 194 8.44 14.31 -0.23
CA THR A 194 9.81 14.18 0.24
C THR A 194 9.86 13.18 1.39
N TYR A 195 10.89 12.35 1.43
CA TYR A 195 11.13 11.37 2.47
C TYR A 195 12.60 11.28 2.81
N ALA A 196 12.90 11.11 4.09
CA ALA A 196 14.23 10.81 4.59
C ALA A 196 14.16 9.76 5.69
N ARG A 197 15.13 8.86 5.69
CA ARG A 197 15.34 7.80 6.68
C ARG A 197 16.76 7.85 7.17
N TRP A 198 16.92 7.63 8.46
CA TRP A 198 18.20 7.43 9.09
C TRP A 198 18.16 6.14 9.93
N ILE A 199 19.24 5.36 9.86
CA ILE A 199 19.47 4.18 10.67
C ILE A 199 20.79 4.39 11.40
N ALA A 200 20.77 4.22 12.72
CA ALA A 200 21.94 4.45 13.57
C ALA A 200 23.06 3.45 13.27
N ASP A 201 22.69 2.19 13.03
CA ASP A 201 23.64 1.17 12.59
C ASP A 201 24.16 1.48 11.18
N GLY A 202 25.47 1.66 11.07
CA GLY A 202 26.14 2.07 9.83
C GLY A 202 25.90 3.53 9.39
N ASP A 203 25.24 4.37 10.20
CA ASP A 203 24.87 5.77 9.88
C ASP A 203 24.22 5.94 8.49
N ARG A 204 23.39 4.96 8.09
CA ARG A 204 22.77 4.94 6.76
C ARG A 204 21.70 6.03 6.66
N LYS A 205 21.72 6.80 5.58
CA LYS A 205 20.80 7.92 5.31
C LYS A 205 20.18 7.77 3.93
N ASP A 206 18.98 7.21 3.88
CA ASP A 206 18.23 7.08 2.62
C ASP A 206 17.28 8.28 2.47
N TRP A 207 17.08 8.74 1.24
CA TRP A 207 16.12 9.80 0.94
C TRP A 207 15.47 9.58 -0.42
N SER A 208 14.29 10.15 -0.57
CA SER A 208 13.64 10.24 -1.87
C SER A 208 12.79 11.50 -2.01
N GLN A 209 12.68 11.97 -3.24
CA GLN A 209 11.80 13.04 -3.68
C GLN A 209 10.98 12.50 -4.85
N SER A 210 9.67 12.72 -4.82
CA SER A 210 8.80 12.43 -5.94
C SER A 210 7.92 13.63 -6.26
N LEU A 211 7.64 13.79 -7.55
CA LEU A 211 6.67 14.74 -8.07
C LEU A 211 5.71 13.96 -8.97
N VAL A 212 4.41 14.06 -8.69
CA VAL A 212 3.36 13.40 -9.47
C VAL A 212 2.41 14.45 -9.98
N PHE A 213 2.19 14.46 -11.28
CA PHE A 213 1.12 15.20 -11.92
C PHE A 213 0.15 14.21 -12.55
N ALA A 214 -1.11 14.21 -12.14
CA ALA A 214 -2.06 13.20 -12.57
C ALA A 214 -3.45 13.77 -12.83
N ARG A 215 -4.17 13.16 -13.76
CA ARG A 215 -5.60 13.39 -13.97
C ARG A 215 -6.36 12.15 -13.51
N ALA A 216 -7.01 12.26 -12.35
CA ALA A 216 -7.79 11.21 -11.73
C ALA A 216 -9.28 11.34 -12.10
N HIS A 217 -9.82 10.30 -12.75
CA HIS A 217 -11.25 10.17 -13.04
C HIS A 217 -11.99 9.35 -11.99
N GLU A 218 -11.27 8.45 -11.30
CA GLU A 218 -11.77 7.59 -10.24
C GLU A 218 -10.65 7.42 -9.21
N LEU A 219 -10.97 7.55 -7.93
CA LEU A 219 -10.06 7.28 -6.82
C LEU A 219 -10.50 5.99 -6.12
N ILE A 220 -9.54 5.10 -5.90
CA ILE A 220 -9.62 3.96 -5.01
C ILE A 220 -9.33 4.53 -3.63
N VAL A 221 -10.35 4.78 -2.83
CA VAL A 221 -10.18 5.20 -1.44
C VAL A 221 -10.41 3.99 -0.55
N PRO A 222 -9.38 3.23 -0.14
CA PRO A 222 -9.53 2.40 1.03
C PRO A 222 -9.78 3.35 2.20
N ASP A 223 -10.69 2.98 3.10
CA ASP A 223 -10.89 3.66 4.37
C ASP A 223 -9.59 3.52 5.20
N ARG A 224 -8.63 4.41 4.94
CA ARG A 224 -7.28 4.36 5.51
C ARG A 224 -7.29 5.08 6.83
N TYR A 225 -6.89 4.36 7.88
CA TYR A 225 -6.52 4.93 9.17
C TYR A 225 -5.27 5.82 9.02
N GLY A 226 -5.49 7.08 8.67
CA GLY A 226 -4.48 8.06 8.32
C GLY A 226 -4.61 8.43 6.84
N SER A 227 -5.28 9.55 6.60
CA SER A 227 -5.73 10.08 5.31
C SER A 227 -4.58 10.49 4.38
N TYR A 228 -3.86 9.52 3.81
CA TYR A 228 -2.93 9.79 2.72
C TYR A 228 -3.37 9.03 1.47
N LEU A 229 -3.90 9.75 0.49
CA LEU A 229 -4.02 9.27 -0.89
C LEU A 229 -2.62 8.89 -1.36
N ARG A 230 -2.45 7.87 -2.19
CA ARG A 230 -1.21 7.46 -2.86
C ARG A 230 -1.39 7.57 -4.37
N ALA A 231 -0.30 7.64 -5.13
CA ALA A 231 -0.40 7.54 -6.60
C ALA A 231 -1.12 6.24 -7.03
N ASN A 232 -0.91 5.15 -6.30
CA ASN A 232 -1.57 3.85 -6.48
C ASN A 232 -3.06 3.85 -6.10
N ASP A 233 -3.58 4.94 -5.52
CA ASP A 233 -5.01 5.11 -5.19
C ASP A 233 -5.79 5.77 -6.34
N ILE A 234 -5.15 6.09 -7.46
CA ILE A 234 -5.87 6.46 -8.68
C ILE A 234 -6.45 5.18 -9.28
N GLY A 235 -7.78 5.04 -9.32
CA GLY A 235 -8.46 3.89 -9.94
C GLY A 235 -8.53 3.99 -11.47
N ARG A 236 -8.81 5.19 -11.97
CA ARG A 236 -8.84 5.48 -13.39
C ARG A 236 -8.19 6.83 -13.64
N GLY A 237 -7.20 6.85 -14.51
CA GLY A 237 -6.50 8.09 -14.81
C GLY A 237 -5.19 7.86 -15.52
N TRP A 238 -4.48 8.95 -15.70
CA TRP A 238 -3.12 8.96 -16.20
C TRP A 238 -2.32 10.02 -15.48
N GLY A 239 -1.00 9.90 -15.50
CA GLY A 239 -0.13 10.90 -14.93
C GLY A 239 1.33 10.69 -15.28
N VAL A 240 2.13 11.66 -14.89
CA VAL A 240 3.58 11.64 -14.98
C VAL A 240 4.13 11.63 -13.55
N ARG A 241 5.12 10.79 -13.32
CA ARG A 241 5.88 10.70 -12.08
C ARG A 241 7.33 10.98 -12.37
N LEU A 242 7.90 11.92 -11.62
CA LEU A 242 9.33 12.14 -11.53
C LEU A 242 9.80 11.71 -10.15
N MET A 243 10.97 11.09 -10.08
CA MET A 243 11.54 10.64 -8.83
C MET A 243 13.05 10.79 -8.80
N ALA A 244 13.58 11.14 -7.63
CA ALA A 244 14.98 11.07 -7.29
C ALA A 244 15.12 10.34 -5.96
N SER A 245 16.16 9.53 -5.80
CA SER A 245 16.46 8.88 -4.52
C SER A 245 17.94 8.65 -4.34
N GLY A 246 18.39 8.64 -3.08
CA GLY A 246 19.75 8.35 -2.69
C GLY A 246 19.80 7.45 -1.46
N GLU A 247 20.83 6.60 -1.38
CA GLU A 247 21.15 5.78 -0.20
C GLU A 247 22.20 6.45 0.72
N ASP A 248 22.56 7.70 0.38
CA ASP A 248 23.41 8.59 1.16
C ASP A 248 22.83 10.01 1.06
N SER A 249 22.79 10.71 2.20
CA SER A 249 22.43 12.13 2.33
C SER A 249 23.06 13.08 1.30
N ARG A 250 24.24 12.74 0.76
CA ARG A 250 25.02 13.65 -0.11
C ARG A 250 24.90 13.33 -1.60
N ARG A 251 24.34 12.19 -1.99
CA ARG A 251 24.44 11.71 -3.37
C ARG A 251 23.13 11.10 -3.84
N VAL A 252 22.77 11.41 -5.08
CA VAL A 252 21.67 10.75 -5.76
C VAL A 252 22.15 9.38 -6.24
N SER A 253 21.34 8.35 -6.01
CA SER A 253 21.56 6.99 -6.51
C SER A 253 20.88 6.78 -7.86
N TYR A 254 19.68 7.31 -8.06
CA TYR A 254 19.01 7.29 -9.36
C TYR A 254 17.99 8.42 -9.54
N TYR A 255 17.68 8.68 -10.80
CA TYR A 255 16.51 9.44 -11.25
C TYR A 255 15.57 8.54 -12.04
N GLU A 256 14.28 8.85 -12.00
CA GLU A 256 13.28 8.18 -12.81
C GLU A 256 12.23 9.16 -13.32
N SER A 257 11.78 8.92 -14.54
CA SER A 257 10.61 9.54 -15.14
C SER A 257 9.70 8.47 -15.69
N GLY A 258 8.45 8.42 -15.25
CA GLY A 258 7.44 7.46 -15.70
C GLY A 258 6.15 8.17 -16.12
N MET A 259 5.48 7.64 -17.14
CA MET A 259 4.11 8.02 -17.47
C MET A 259 3.22 6.83 -17.17
N PHE A 260 2.27 6.95 -16.26
CA PHE A 260 1.36 5.86 -15.92
C PHE A 260 -0.02 6.08 -16.53
N TYR A 261 -0.65 4.99 -16.94
CA TYR A 261 -2.07 4.92 -17.30
C TYR A 261 -2.71 3.77 -16.53
N ARG A 262 -3.88 4.02 -15.97
CA ARG A 262 -4.59 3.07 -15.12
C ARG A 262 -6.07 3.05 -15.42
N ARG A 263 -6.64 1.84 -15.41
CA ARG A 263 -8.05 1.63 -15.74
C ARG A 263 -8.61 0.39 -15.05
N ARG A 264 -9.88 0.46 -14.69
CA ARG A 264 -10.68 -0.67 -14.24
C ARG A 264 -10.98 -1.64 -15.39
N THR A 265 -11.04 -2.94 -15.10
CA THR A 265 -11.53 -3.95 -16.05
C THR A 265 -13.06 -3.93 -16.12
N SER A 266 -13.67 -4.94 -16.74
CA SER A 266 -15.12 -5.16 -16.67
C SER A 266 -15.60 -5.37 -15.23
N SER A 267 -14.77 -5.98 -14.38
CA SER A 267 -15.05 -6.19 -12.97
C SER A 267 -14.72 -4.94 -12.15
N ARG A 268 -15.55 -4.61 -11.16
CA ARG A 268 -15.38 -3.38 -10.35
C ARG A 268 -14.18 -3.41 -9.39
N TRP A 269 -13.72 -4.61 -9.07
CA TRP A 269 -12.67 -4.88 -8.10
C TRP A 269 -11.28 -5.01 -8.73
N LEU A 270 -11.17 -5.16 -10.06
CA LEU A 270 -9.90 -5.42 -10.73
C LEU A 270 -9.48 -4.24 -11.61
N TYR A 271 -8.24 -3.81 -11.43
CA TYR A 271 -7.62 -2.69 -12.12
C TYR A 271 -6.35 -3.18 -12.81
N TRP A 272 -6.03 -2.57 -13.94
CA TRP A 272 -4.75 -2.76 -14.60
C TRP A 272 -4.07 -1.41 -14.81
N PHE A 273 -2.74 -1.44 -14.89
CA PHE A 273 -1.95 -0.28 -15.22
C PHE A 273 -0.79 -0.62 -16.14
N VAL A 274 -0.33 0.40 -16.86
CA VAL A 274 0.89 0.39 -17.66
C VAL A 274 1.64 1.68 -17.41
N GLU A 275 2.95 1.59 -17.30
CA GLU A 275 3.84 2.70 -17.02
C GLU A 275 5.15 2.53 -17.80
N PRO A 276 5.24 3.05 -19.04
CA PRO A 276 6.53 3.31 -19.65
C PRO A 276 7.34 4.28 -18.78
N LEU A 277 8.63 3.99 -18.64
CA LEU A 277 9.53 4.77 -17.81
C LEU A 277 10.93 4.82 -18.40
N ILE A 278 11.70 5.79 -17.90
CA ILE A 278 13.13 5.93 -18.15
C ILE A 278 13.79 6.10 -16.79
N ARG A 279 14.88 5.37 -16.57
CA ARG A 279 15.66 5.44 -15.35
C ARG A 279 17.11 5.78 -15.67
N TRP A 280 17.72 6.57 -14.79
CA TRP A 280 19.13 6.90 -14.82
C TRP A 280 19.73 6.50 -13.48
N ASP A 281 20.41 5.37 -13.43
CA ASP A 281 21.08 4.91 -12.22
C ASP A 281 22.57 5.27 -12.24
N ARG A 282 23.06 5.75 -11.10
CA ARG A 282 24.49 6.05 -10.92
C ARG A 282 25.40 4.84 -11.12
N GLN A 283 24.96 3.65 -10.69
CA GLN A 283 25.73 2.40 -10.82
C GLN A 283 25.96 1.99 -12.28
N TYR A 284 25.15 2.49 -13.23
CA TYR A 284 25.34 2.27 -14.67
C TYR A 284 25.87 3.53 -15.37
N GLY A 285 26.51 4.43 -14.63
CA GLY A 285 27.11 5.64 -15.20
C GLY A 285 26.09 6.64 -15.73
N TRP A 286 24.86 6.63 -15.20
CA TRP A 286 23.75 7.48 -15.66
C TRP A 286 23.33 7.19 -17.10
N SER A 287 23.45 5.94 -17.55
CA SER A 287 22.86 5.51 -18.81
C SER A 287 21.35 5.76 -18.82
N THR A 288 20.82 6.02 -20.02
CA THR A 288 19.38 6.14 -20.22
C THR A 288 18.82 4.73 -20.39
N ASP A 289 18.20 4.22 -19.34
CA ASP A 289 17.70 2.84 -19.29
C ASP A 289 16.17 2.86 -19.43
N PRO A 290 15.61 2.63 -20.64
CA PRO A 290 14.17 2.60 -20.84
C PRO A 290 13.57 1.34 -20.22
N GLY A 291 12.32 1.46 -19.77
CA GLY A 291 11.60 0.35 -19.17
C GLY A 291 10.10 0.47 -19.29
N ILE A 292 9.43 -0.59 -18.86
CA ILE A 292 7.97 -0.62 -18.76
C ILE A 292 7.58 -1.41 -17.51
N ARG A 293 6.60 -0.86 -16.78
CA ARG A 293 5.90 -1.56 -15.71
C ARG A 293 4.47 -1.84 -16.15
N VAL A 294 4.03 -3.07 -15.96
CA VAL A 294 2.62 -3.47 -16.14
C VAL A 294 2.15 -4.17 -14.89
N GLY A 295 0.90 -3.97 -14.50
CA GLY A 295 0.41 -4.65 -13.32
C GLY A 295 -1.10 -4.69 -13.20
N LEU A 296 -1.53 -5.47 -12.23
CA LEU A 296 -2.91 -5.67 -11.82
C LEU A 296 -3.05 -5.31 -10.35
N ASP A 297 -4.21 -4.79 -9.99
CA ASP A 297 -4.59 -4.50 -8.62
C ASP A 297 -6.02 -4.98 -8.38
N ALA A 298 -6.17 -5.88 -7.43
CA ALA A 298 -7.43 -6.46 -7.00
C ALA A 298 -7.84 -5.89 -5.64
N LEU A 299 -9.08 -5.41 -5.53
CA LEU A 299 -9.67 -4.82 -4.33
C LEU A 299 -10.73 -5.74 -3.74
N PHE A 300 -10.52 -6.19 -2.51
CA PHE A 300 -11.42 -7.07 -1.79
C PHE A 300 -12.12 -6.26 -0.69
N TRP A 301 -13.12 -5.48 -1.09
CA TRP A 301 -13.87 -4.59 -0.19
C TRP A 301 -15.34 -4.99 -0.02
N ASP A 302 -15.89 -5.67 -1.02
CA ASP A 302 -17.24 -6.21 -1.04
C ASP A 302 -17.27 -7.40 -2.02
N LEU A 303 -18.35 -8.18 -2.02
CA LEU A 303 -18.55 -9.24 -3.01
C LEU A 303 -18.68 -8.65 -4.42
N ALA A 304 -18.03 -9.31 -5.38
CA ALA A 304 -18.10 -8.95 -6.79
C ALA A 304 -19.48 -9.26 -7.38
N ARG A 305 -20.12 -10.32 -6.88
CA ARG A 305 -21.43 -10.77 -7.37
C ARG A 305 -22.53 -10.39 -6.36
N PRO A 306 -23.62 -9.73 -6.81
CA PRO A 306 -24.72 -9.39 -5.93
C PRO A 306 -25.45 -10.65 -5.46
N ALA A 307 -25.77 -10.72 -4.17
CA ALA A 307 -26.63 -11.78 -3.63
C ALA A 307 -27.99 -11.76 -4.34
N GLN A 308 -28.51 -12.93 -4.75
CA GLN A 308 -29.87 -13.02 -5.30
C GLN A 308 -30.85 -12.41 -4.31
N ARG A 309 -31.52 -11.32 -4.72
CA ARG A 309 -32.76 -10.90 -4.06
C ARG A 309 -33.79 -11.97 -4.39
N ARG A 310 -34.02 -12.88 -3.45
CA ARG A 310 -35.29 -13.62 -3.38
C ARG A 310 -36.40 -12.67 -3.00
#